data_AF-A0A9D5V5H2-F1
#
_entry.id   AF-A0A9D5V5H2-F1
#
_cell.length_a   1.000
_cell.length_b   1.000
_cell.length_c   1.000
_cell.angle_alpha   90.00
_cell.angle_beta   90.00
_cell.angle_gamma   90.00
#
_symmetry.space_group_name_H-M   'P 1'
#
loop_
_entity.id
_entity.type
_entity.pdbx_description
1 polymer ?
#
loop_
_entity_poly.entity_id
_entity_poly.type
_entity_poly.pdbx_seq_one_letter_code
_entity_poly.pdbx_strand_id
1 'polypeptide(L)'
;QESGWVRRLAGYPGYESPGSLVVCRESGGRAHVAGGDAGGRIHLPPMATDEARLSLAHEYLHWAFRRHPVARDERWIEGMARLLVLGEEGQ
;
A
#
# COMPACT_ATOMS: atom_id res chain seq x y z
N GLN A 1 12.95 -9.42 -7.20
CA GLN A 1 13.51 -8.06 -6.98
C GLN A 1 12.64 -7.39 -5.94
N GLU A 2 13.12 -7.21 -4.72
CA GLU A 2 12.37 -6.47 -3.71
C GLU A 2 12.30 -5.00 -4.13
N SER A 3 11.10 -4.55 -4.46
CA SER A 3 10.81 -3.15 -4.81
C SER A 3 11.32 -2.24 -3.69
N GLY A 4 11.93 -1.09 -4.01
CA GLY A 4 12.56 -0.20 -3.02
C GLY A 4 11.66 0.21 -1.83
N TRP A 5 10.34 0.15 -1.99
CA TRP A 5 9.36 0.33 -0.91
C TRP A 5 9.51 -0.68 0.22
N VAL A 6 9.72 -1.96 -0.10
CA VAL A 6 9.87 -3.05 0.89
C VAL A 6 11.04 -2.76 1.82
N ARG A 7 12.18 -2.33 1.24
CA ARG A 7 13.37 -1.97 2.02
C ARG A 7 13.14 -0.76 2.93
N ARG A 8 12.43 0.27 2.45
CA ARG A 8 12.13 1.46 3.27
C ARG A 8 11.17 1.12 4.41
N LEU A 9 10.14 0.32 4.13
CA LEU A 9 9.11 -0.04 5.11
C LEU A 9 9.58 -1.09 6.13
N ALA A 10 10.53 -1.96 5.76
CA ALA A 10 11.14 -2.93 6.66
C ALA A 10 11.81 -2.32 7.91
N GLY A 11 12.17 -1.04 7.86
CA GLY A 11 12.71 -0.32 9.03
C GLY A 11 11.65 0.24 9.98
N TYR A 12 10.36 0.22 9.61
CA TYR A 12 9.30 0.79 10.43
C TYR A 12 8.74 -0.24 11.44
N PRO A 13 8.54 0.15 12.71
CA PRO A 13 7.87 -0.68 13.69
C PRO A 13 6.48 -1.12 13.22
N GLY A 14 6.18 -2.41 13.35
CA GLY A 14 4.89 -2.96 12.96
C GLY A 14 4.71 -3.23 11.47
N TYR A 15 5.78 -3.06 10.66
CA TYR A 15 5.76 -3.53 9.28
C TYR A 15 5.80 -5.06 9.22
N GLU A 16 4.81 -5.64 8.56
CA GLU A 16 4.81 -7.04 8.16
C GLU A 16 5.00 -7.13 6.66
N SER A 17 6.02 -7.89 6.25
CA SER A 17 6.24 -8.18 4.83
C SER A 17 5.04 -8.96 4.29
N PRO A 18 4.24 -8.38 3.39
CA PRO A 18 3.05 -9.03 2.89
C PRO A 18 3.45 -9.98 1.76
N GLY A 19 3.91 -11.18 2.13
CA GLY A 19 4.46 -12.25 1.29
C GLY A 19 4.25 -12.10 -0.23
N SER A 20 3.32 -12.86 -0.81
CA SER A 20 2.95 -12.71 -2.22
C SER A 20 1.78 -11.73 -2.36
N LEU A 21 2.03 -10.60 -3.00
CA LEU A 21 1.01 -9.62 -3.35
C LEU A 21 0.78 -9.59 -4.85
N VAL A 22 -0.46 -9.80 -5.25
CA VAL A 22 -0.87 -9.74 -6.67
C VAL A 22 -1.65 -8.46 -6.89
N VAL A 23 -1.25 -7.67 -7.88
CA VAL A 23 -1.97 -6.46 -8.28
C VAL A 23 -2.89 -6.81 -9.44
N CYS A 24 -4.19 -6.75 -9.21
CA CYS A 24 -5.23 -6.98 -10.20
C CYS A 24 -5.76 -5.63 -10.71
N ARG A 25 -5.75 -5.42 -12.02
CA ARG A 25 -6.44 -4.27 -12.63
C ARG A 25 -7.88 -4.65 -12.90
N GLU A 26 -8.82 -3.99 -12.24
CA GLU A 26 -10.25 -4.20 -12.40
C GLU A 26 -10.87 -3.03 -13.16
N SER A 27 -11.92 -3.25 -13.94
CA SER A 27 -12.51 -2.22 -14.81
C SER A 27 -13.45 -1.24 -14.09
N GLY A 28 -13.67 -1.40 -12.77
CA GLY A 28 -14.50 -0.49 -11.97
C GLY A 28 -14.42 -0.78 -10.47
N GLY A 29 -14.69 0.24 -9.64
CA GLY A 29 -14.65 0.15 -8.17
C GLY A 29 -13.59 1.03 -7.52
N ARG A 30 -13.57 1.07 -6.18
CA ARG A 30 -12.50 1.71 -5.40
C ARG A 30 -11.37 0.70 -5.18
N ALA A 31 -10.13 1.19 -5.12
CA ALA A 31 -9.00 0.34 -4.74
C ALA A 31 -9.26 -0.30 -3.37
N HIS A 32 -8.96 -1.59 -3.26
CA HIS A 32 -9.11 -2.32 -2.01
C HIS A 32 -8.17 -3.52 -1.97
N VAL A 33 -7.75 -3.91 -0.77
CA VAL A 33 -7.06 -5.19 -0.54
C VAL A 33 -8.09 -6.29 -0.30
N ALA A 34 -8.02 -7.34 -1.11
CA ALA A 34 -8.75 -8.58 -0.91
C ALA A 34 -7.74 -9.71 -0.60
N GLY A 35 -7.81 -10.28 0.59
CA GLY A 35 -6.85 -11.32 1.00
C GLY A 35 -7.11 -11.88 2.38
N GLY A 36 -6.38 -12.94 2.71
CA GLY A 36 -6.36 -13.56 4.05
C GLY A 36 -4.92 -13.80 4.50
N ASP A 37 -4.71 -14.59 5.55
CA ASP A 37 -3.37 -14.79 6.12
C ASP A 37 -2.37 -15.48 5.18
N ALA A 38 -2.84 -16.13 4.11
CA ALA A 38 -2.02 -16.79 3.11
C ALA A 38 -1.57 -15.89 1.93
N GLY A 39 -2.06 -14.64 1.85
CA GLY A 39 -1.67 -13.70 0.79
C GLY A 39 -2.69 -12.59 0.55
N GLY A 40 -2.19 -11.45 0.06
CA GLY A 40 -2.99 -10.27 -0.29
C GLY A 40 -3.12 -10.10 -1.80
N ARG A 41 -4.28 -9.69 -2.29
CA ARG A 41 -4.46 -9.15 -3.65
C ARG A 41 -4.91 -7.71 -3.53
N ILE A 42 -4.31 -6.82 -4.30
CA ILE A 42 -4.76 -5.43 -4.38
C ILE A 42 -5.47 -5.26 -5.70
N HIS A 43 -6.74 -4.89 -5.62
CA HIS A 43 -7.57 -4.57 -6.77
C HIS A 43 -7.46 -3.07 -7.03
N LEU A 44 -7.07 -2.68 -8.24
CA LEU A 44 -6.95 -1.29 -8.66
C LEU A 44 -7.90 -1.00 -9.82
N PRO A 45 -8.67 0.10 -9.77
CA PRO A 45 -9.41 0.60 -10.93
C PRO A 45 -8.47 1.05 -12.06
N PRO A 46 -8.98 1.21 -13.30
CA PRO A 46 -8.20 1.75 -14.39
C PRO A 46 -8.17 3.29 -14.24
N MET A 47 -7.23 3.80 -13.43
CA MET A 47 -7.04 5.24 -13.20
C MET A 47 -5.73 5.73 -13.84
N ALA A 48 -5.54 7.06 -13.88
CA ALA A 48 -4.28 7.67 -14.25
C ALA A 48 -3.15 7.07 -13.40
N THR A 49 -1.96 6.94 -13.99
CA THR A 49 -0.89 6.11 -13.43
C THR A 49 -0.50 6.48 -12.01
N ASP A 50 -0.52 7.76 -11.65
CA ASP A 50 -0.08 8.23 -10.33
C ASP A 50 -1.16 8.07 -9.26
N GLU A 51 -2.42 8.35 -9.58
CA GLU A 51 -3.57 8.10 -8.68
C GLU A 51 -3.75 6.61 -8.39
N ALA A 52 -3.57 5.76 -9.40
CA ALA A 52 -3.59 4.31 -9.25
C ALA A 52 -2.43 3.81 -8.38
N ARG A 53 -1.22 4.40 -8.54
CA ARG A 53 -0.06 4.08 -7.71
C ARG A 53 -0.22 4.55 -6.27
N LEU A 54 -0.80 5.74 -6.04
CA LEU A 54 -1.11 6.25 -4.70
C LEU A 54 -2.11 5.34 -4.01
N SER A 55 -3.20 4.98 -4.69
CA SER A 55 -4.20 4.07 -4.16
C SER A 55 -3.60 2.69 -3.83
N LEU A 56 -2.73 2.17 -4.70
CA LEU A 56 -2.00 0.92 -4.45
C LEU A 56 -1.13 1.01 -3.20
N ALA A 57 -0.35 2.09 -3.06
CA ALA A 57 0.53 2.28 -1.91
C ALA A 57 -0.28 2.46 -0.61
N HIS A 58 -1.39 3.20 -0.67
CA HIS A 58 -2.31 3.42 0.45
C HIS A 58 -2.86 2.09 0.97
N GLU A 59 -3.46 1.29 0.09
CA GLU A 59 -4.03 -0.03 0.42
C GLU A 59 -2.93 -1.02 0.88
N TYR A 60 -1.75 -0.97 0.26
CA TYR A 60 -0.60 -1.76 0.69
C TYR A 60 -0.19 -1.45 2.13
N LEU A 61 -0.14 -0.17 2.51
CA LEU A 61 0.25 0.24 3.87
C LEU A 61 -0.77 -0.22 4.90
N HIS A 62 -2.06 -0.08 4.62
CA HIS A 62 -3.12 -0.63 5.48
C HIS A 62 -2.93 -2.12 5.77
N TRP A 63 -2.56 -2.87 4.72
CA TRP A 63 -2.30 -4.29 4.87
C TRP A 63 -0.97 -4.60 5.59
N ALA A 64 0.11 -3.93 5.20
CA ALA A 64 1.44 -4.15 5.74
C ALA A 64 1.55 -3.79 7.23
N PHE A 65 0.72 -2.85 7.70
CA PHE A 65 0.66 -2.42 9.09
C PHE A 65 -0.60 -2.91 9.81
N ARG A 66 -1.35 -3.88 9.27
CA ARG A 66 -2.67 -4.32 9.80
C ARG A 66 -2.67 -4.73 11.27
N ARG A 67 -1.53 -5.16 11.82
CA ARG A 67 -1.35 -5.51 13.25
C ARG A 67 -0.79 -4.38 14.11
N HIS A 68 -0.53 -3.21 13.53
CA HIS A 68 0.00 -2.03 14.19
C HIS A 68 -1.06 -0.92 14.22
N PRO A 69 -1.18 -0.13 15.31
CA PRO A 69 -2.18 0.94 15.41
C PRO A 69 -2.06 2.01 14.32
N VAL A 70 -0.87 2.14 13.71
CA VAL A 70 -0.63 3.11 12.62
C VAL A 70 -1.46 2.84 11.36
N ALA A 71 -1.91 1.60 11.15
CA ALA A 71 -2.84 1.29 10.05
C ALA A 71 -4.23 1.93 10.21
N ARG A 72 -4.53 2.56 11.35
CA ARG A 72 -5.78 3.32 11.55
C ARG A 72 -5.56 4.82 11.40
N ASP A 73 -4.32 5.25 11.21
CA ASP A 73 -3.96 6.65 10.99
C ASP A 73 -3.94 6.95 9.49
N GLU A 74 -5.11 7.29 8.95
CA GLU A 74 -5.28 7.64 7.54
C GLU A 74 -4.36 8.78 7.08
N ARG A 75 -3.98 9.70 7.98
CA ARG A 75 -3.06 10.80 7.64
C ARG A 75 -1.64 10.27 7.43
N TRP A 76 -1.18 9.41 8.34
CA TRP A 76 0.12 8.77 8.20
C TRP A 76 0.16 7.87 6.96
N ILE A 77 -0.89 7.08 6.73
CA ILE A 77 -0.99 6.18 5.57
C ILE A 77 -0.95 6.98 4.26
N GLU A 78 -1.76 8.03 4.14
CA GLU A 78 -1.80 8.89 2.95
C GLU A 78 -0.47 9.61 2.71
N GLY A 79 0.14 10.16 3.76
CA GLY A 79 1.44 10.83 3.69
C GLY A 79 2.56 9.87 3.25
N MET A 80 2.59 8.67 3.82
CA MET A 80 3.54 7.63 3.43
C MET A 80 3.30 7.13 2.00
N ALA A 81 2.05 6.99 1.56
CA ALA A 81 1.72 6.61 0.19
C ALA A 81 2.24 7.64 -0.81
N ARG A 82 2.04 8.93 -0.53
CA ARG A 82 2.58 10.05 -1.34
C ARG A 82 4.09 10.07 -1.36
N LEU A 83 4.74 9.87 -0.23
CA LEU A 83 6.19 9.76 -0.16
C LEU A 83 6.73 8.60 -1.00
N LEU A 84 6.08 7.44 -0.97
CA LEU A 84 6.52 6.25 -1.72
C LEU A 84 6.33 6.40 -3.24
N VAL A 85 5.28 7.10 -3.67
CA VAL A 85 4.89 7.20 -5.09
C VAL A 85 5.42 8.47 -5.76
N LEU A 86 5.30 9.61 -5.08
CA LEU A 86 5.66 10.93 -5.59
C LEU A 86 7.03 11.40 -5.09
N GLY A 87 7.58 10.78 -4.05
CA GLY A 87 8.81 11.26 -3.40
C GLY A 87 8.61 12.52 -2.57
N GLU A 88 7.37 12.94 -2.36
CA GLU A 88 7.03 14.10 -1.54
C GLU A 88 7.11 13.69 -0.05
N GLU A 89 8.17 14.11 0.64
CA GLU A 89 8.16 14.09 2.11
C GLU A 89 7.12 15.10 2.56
N GLY A 90 5.96 14.60 2.99
CA GLY A 90 4.86 15.43 3.46
C GLY A 90 5.36 16.48 4.44
N GLN A 91 5.08 17.74 4.12
CA GLN A 91 5.49 18.92 4.88
C GLN A 91 4.69 19.06 6.18
#